data_AF-A0A451ALA3-F1
#
_entry.id   AF-A0A451ALA3-F1
#
_cell.length_a   1.000
_cell.length_b   1.000
_cell.length_c   1.000
_cell.angle_alpha   90.00
_cell.angle_beta   90.00
_cell.angle_gamma   90.00
#
_symmetry.space_group_name_H-M   'P 1'
#
loop_
_entity.id
_entity.type
_entity.pdbx_description
1 polymer ?
#
loop_
_entity_poly.entity_id
_entity_poly.type
_entity_poly.pdbx_seq_one_letter_code
_entity_poly.pdbx_strand_id
1 'polypeptide(L)'
;MKIDNNDRRHEVALFRYGLIADLVNLPPATKGLYARIRKKAETEYVIPGSNRTRVAEETIRDWLKHYRRAGFDALLPKPRVDRGRPRTLPAEVIEVLLATKEANPKLSVQLV
;
A
#
# COMPACT_ATOMS: atom_id res chain seq x y z
N MET A 1 8.81 -13.43 -15.16
CA MET A 1 8.10 -14.07 -14.04
C MET A 1 6.97 -13.13 -13.60
N LYS A 2 5.70 -13.47 -13.84
CA LYS A 2 4.57 -12.63 -13.41
C LYS A 2 4.26 -12.99 -11.95
N ILE A 3 4.59 -12.10 -11.02
CA ILE A 3 4.16 -12.23 -9.62
C ILE A 3 2.65 -12.04 -9.62
N ASP A 4 1.89 -13.02 -9.12
CA ASP A 4 0.44 -12.94 -9.06
C ASP A 4 0.02 -11.78 -8.14
N ASN A 5 -1.14 -11.18 -8.41
CA ASN A 5 -1.69 -10.12 -7.57
C ASN A 5 -1.96 -10.62 -6.15
N ASN A 6 -2.29 -11.91 -6.00
CA ASN A 6 -2.40 -12.54 -4.70
C ASN A 6 -1.05 -12.56 -3.96
N ASP A 7 0.03 -12.93 -4.67
CA ASP A 7 1.38 -12.98 -4.12
C ASP A 7 1.85 -11.61 -3.65
N ARG A 8 1.60 -10.53 -4.42
CA ARG A 8 1.96 -9.16 -4.02
C ARG A 8 1.22 -8.67 -2.79
N ARG A 9 -0.07 -9.01 -2.66
CA ARG A 9 -0.84 -8.61 -1.48
C ARG A 9 -0.32 -9.31 -0.22
N HIS A 10 0.02 -10.59 -0.34
CA HIS A 10 0.61 -11.36 0.74
C HIS A 10 2.01 -10.86 1.10
N GLU A 11 2.86 -10.55 0.12
CA GLU A 11 4.18 -9.97 0.33
C GLU A 11 4.10 -8.67 1.16
N VAL A 12 3.17 -7.78 0.81
CA VAL A 12 2.94 -6.55 1.58
C VAL A 12 2.41 -6.85 2.99
N ALA A 13 1.49 -7.81 3.14
CA ALA A 13 0.96 -8.18 4.46
C ALA A 13 2.04 -8.82 5.36
N LEU A 14 2.90 -9.66 4.79
CA LEU A 14 4.04 -10.26 5.48
C LEU A 14 5.05 -9.20 5.93
N PHE A 15 5.36 -8.23 5.07
CA PHE A 15 6.19 -7.09 5.44
C PHE A 15 5.58 -6.31 6.63
N ARG A 16 4.30 -5.97 6.54
CA ARG A 16 3.58 -5.25 7.61
C ARG A 16 3.60 -6.04 8.92
N TYR A 17 3.33 -7.35 8.85
CA TYR A 17 3.34 -8.23 10.00
C TYR A 17 4.73 -8.32 10.62
N GLY A 18 5.77 -8.54 9.82
CA GLY A 18 7.16 -8.58 10.30
C GLY A 18 7.56 -7.30 11.01
N LEU A 19 7.05 -6.14 10.56
CA LEU A 19 7.33 -4.86 11.19
C LEU A 19 6.63 -4.68 12.55
N ILE A 20 5.47 -5.30 12.78
CA ILE A 20 4.70 -5.17 14.03
C ILE A 20 4.75 -6.40 14.95
N ALA A 21 5.32 -7.53 14.52
CA ALA A 21 5.22 -8.80 15.24
C ALA A 21 5.76 -8.73 16.68
N ASP A 22 6.87 -8.04 16.89
CA ASP A 22 7.44 -7.79 18.22
C ASP A 22 6.56 -6.87 19.09
N LEU A 23 5.77 -5.97 18.48
CA LEU A 23 4.83 -5.09 19.18
C LEU A 23 3.51 -5.80 19.52
N VAL A 24 3.09 -6.74 18.66
CA VAL A 24 1.92 -7.60 18.87
C VAL A 24 2.14 -8.50 20.08
N ASN A 25 3.31 -9.10 20.19
CA ASN A 25 3.66 -10.07 21.24
C ASN A 25 4.12 -9.44 22.56
N LEU A 26 3.97 -8.12 22.73
CA LEU A 26 4.28 -7.47 23.99
C LEU A 26 3.29 -7.91 25.09
N PRO A 27 3.78 -8.28 26.28
CA PRO A 27 2.92 -8.53 27.43
C PRO A 27 2.03 -7.32 27.74
N PRO A 28 0.81 -7.55 28.26
CA PRO A 28 -0.02 -6.48 28.83
C PRO A 28 0.79 -5.63 29.82
N ALA A 29 0.53 -4.32 29.85
CA ALA A 29 1.23 -3.33 30.67
C ALA A 29 2.73 -3.09 30.36
N THR A 30 3.26 -3.62 29.25
CA THR A 30 4.62 -3.25 28.81
C THR A 30 4.71 -1.75 28.50
N LYS A 31 5.58 -1.04 29.23
CA LYS A 31 5.87 0.38 28.98
C LYS A 31 6.72 0.57 27.73
N GLY A 32 6.63 1.74 27.11
CA GLY A 32 7.53 2.14 26.00
C GLY A 32 7.09 1.71 24.60
N LEU A 33 5.82 1.32 24.40
CA LEU A 33 5.28 1.01 23.06
C LEU A 33 5.55 2.13 22.05
N TYR A 34 5.28 3.38 22.41
CA TYR A 34 5.51 4.54 21.55
C TYR A 34 6.98 4.74 21.20
N ALA A 35 7.89 4.54 22.15
CA ALA A 35 9.33 4.64 21.88
C ALA A 35 9.80 3.56 20.89
N ARG A 36 9.26 2.34 20.99
CA ARG A 36 9.55 1.25 20.03
C ARG A 36 8.99 1.57 18.63
N ILE A 37 7.78 2.13 18.56
CA ILE A 37 7.16 2.57 17.30
C ILE A 37 8.03 3.65 16.64
N ARG A 38 8.46 4.66 17.41
CA ARG A 38 9.35 5.72 16.91
C ARG A 38 10.66 5.16 16.36
N LYS A 39 11.32 4.27 17.11
CA LYS A 39 12.56 3.61 16.63
C LYS A 39 12.36 2.87 15.31
N LYS A 40 11.22 2.18 15.14
CA LYS A 40 10.88 1.53 13.87
C LYS A 40 10.64 2.54 12.76
N ALA A 41 9.95 3.65 13.03
CA ALA A 41 9.71 4.69 12.03
C ALA A 41 11.00 5.40 11.54
N GLU A 42 12.03 5.44 12.38
CA GLU A 42 13.35 5.98 12.04
C GLU A 42 14.21 4.98 11.22
N THR A 43 13.81 3.71 11.14
CA THR A 43 14.54 2.64 10.43
C THR A 43 14.17 2.62 8.94
N GLU A 44 15.14 2.25 8.10
CA GLU A 44 14.93 2.07 6.67
C GLU A 44 14.57 0.63 6.30
N TYR A 45 13.70 0.49 5.31
CA TYR A 45 13.10 -0.76 4.88
C TYR A 45 13.02 -0.83 3.36
N VAL A 46 13.13 -2.04 2.83
CA VAL A 46 12.66 -2.36 1.48
C VAL A 46 11.17 -2.62 1.58
N ILE A 47 10.35 -1.65 1.17
CA ILE A 47 8.88 -1.73 1.27
C ILE A 47 8.33 -2.33 -0.03
N PRO A 48 7.68 -3.51 0.00
CA PRO A 48 7.16 -4.13 -1.21
C PRO A 48 6.19 -3.23 -1.96
N GLY A 49 6.43 -3.05 -3.26
CA GLY A 49 5.59 -2.22 -4.14
C GLY A 49 5.62 -0.72 -3.84
N SER A 50 6.63 -0.22 -3.11
CA SER A 50 6.81 1.21 -2.82
C SER A 50 8.24 1.67 -3.03
N ASN A 51 8.41 2.91 -3.50
CA ASN A 51 9.72 3.57 -3.56
C ASN A 51 10.07 4.28 -2.23
N ARG A 52 9.20 4.19 -1.22
CA ARG A 52 9.47 4.74 0.11
C ARG A 52 10.39 3.79 0.87
N THR A 53 11.27 4.35 1.68
CA THR A 53 12.20 3.59 2.52
C THR A 53 11.82 3.61 4.00
N ARG A 54 10.82 4.40 4.42
CA ARG A 54 10.40 4.50 5.83
C ARG A 54 8.88 4.41 5.98
N VAL A 55 8.45 3.96 7.16
CA VAL A 55 7.03 3.85 7.54
C VAL A 55 6.76 4.83 8.69
N ALA A 56 5.74 5.67 8.55
CA ALA A 56 5.36 6.64 9.58
C ALA A 56 4.84 5.95 10.85
N GLU A 57 5.05 6.59 12.02
CA GLU A 57 4.58 6.07 13.30
C GLU A 57 3.08 5.76 13.34
N GLU A 58 2.26 6.64 12.76
CA GLU A 58 0.81 6.45 12.67
C GLU A 58 0.46 5.18 11.89
N THR A 59 1.13 4.94 10.77
CA THR A 59 0.92 3.75 9.94
C THR A 59 1.23 2.46 10.71
N ILE A 60 2.31 2.45 11.51
CA ILE A 60 2.66 1.31 12.36
C ILE A 60 1.58 1.08 13.42
N ARG A 61 1.06 2.16 14.01
CA ARG A 61 -0.01 2.10 15.01
C ARG A 61 -1.31 1.56 14.42
N ASP A 62 -1.67 2.00 13.22
CA ASP A 62 -2.84 1.53 12.49
C ASP A 62 -2.74 0.04 12.19
N TRP A 63 -1.59 -0.44 11.68
CA TRP A 63 -1.38 -1.87 11.45
C TRP A 63 -1.49 -2.69 12.73
N LEU A 64 -0.93 -2.21 13.85
CA LEU A 64 -1.05 -2.87 15.15
C LEU A 64 -2.52 -2.95 15.61
N LYS A 65 -3.28 -1.87 15.46
CA LYS A 65 -4.71 -1.82 15.79
C LYS A 65 -5.52 -2.77 14.90
N HIS A 66 -5.28 -2.77 13.60
CA HIS A 66 -5.96 -3.63 12.64
C HIS A 66 -5.68 -5.10 12.91
N TYR A 67 -4.41 -5.46 13.14
CA TYR A 67 -4.02 -6.82 13.44
C TYR A 67 -4.66 -7.33 14.73
N ARG A 68 -4.62 -6.54 15.82
CA ARG A 68 -5.25 -6.93 17.10
C ARG A 68 -6.76 -7.15 16.97
N ARG A 69 -7.42 -6.46 16.04
CA ARG A 69 -8.87 -6.57 15.82
C ARG A 69 -9.26 -7.74 14.91
N ALA A 70 -8.50 -8.00 13.85
CA ALA A 70 -8.94 -8.88 12.76
C ALA A 70 -7.82 -9.77 12.18
N GLY A 71 -6.69 -9.89 12.87
CA GLY A 71 -5.59 -10.77 12.50
C GLY A 71 -4.84 -10.35 11.24
N PHE A 72 -4.18 -11.33 10.62
CA PHE A 72 -3.30 -11.12 9.47
C PHE A 72 -4.02 -10.54 8.25
N ASP A 73 -5.24 -10.99 7.97
CA ASP A 73 -6.02 -10.54 6.80
C ASP A 73 -6.29 -9.02 6.82
N ALA A 74 -6.33 -8.42 8.01
CA ALA A 74 -6.47 -6.98 8.18
C ALA A 74 -5.26 -6.19 7.67
N LEU A 75 -4.12 -6.85 7.47
CA LEU A 75 -2.89 -6.28 6.92
C LEU A 75 -2.81 -6.41 5.39
N LEU A 76 -3.72 -7.15 4.74
CA LEU A 76 -3.73 -7.24 3.29
C LEU A 76 -4.05 -5.86 2.68
N PRO A 77 -3.33 -5.41 1.64
CA PRO A 77 -3.72 -4.24 0.87
C PRO A 77 -5.16 -4.42 0.36
N LYS A 78 -5.99 -3.41 0.62
CA LYS A 78 -7.32 -3.34 0.04
C LYS A 78 -7.20 -2.92 -1.43
N PRO A 79 -7.96 -3.55 -2.34
CA PRO A 79 -8.06 -3.05 -3.69
C PRO A 79 -8.58 -1.61 -3.66
N ARG A 80 -7.98 -0.77 -4.50
CA ARG A 80 -8.46 0.60 -4.69
C ARG A 80 -9.87 0.57 -5.28
N VAL A 81 -10.78 1.37 -4.71
CA VAL A 81 -12.20 1.41 -5.10
C VAL A 81 -12.40 1.98 -6.51
N ASP A 82 -11.50 2.86 -6.93
CA ASP A 82 -11.47 3.54 -8.23
C ASP A 82 -10.67 2.76 -9.29
N ARG A 83 -10.37 1.48 -9.06
CA ARG A 83 -9.64 0.67 -10.04
C ARG A 83 -10.48 0.54 -11.33
N GLY A 84 -9.98 1.12 -12.43
CA GLY A 84 -10.67 1.17 -13.72
C GLY A 84 -11.51 2.44 -13.95
N ARG A 85 -11.51 3.39 -13.01
CA ARG A 85 -12.19 4.69 -13.16
C ARG A 85 -11.22 5.83 -12.87
N PRO A 86 -10.92 6.73 -13.82
CA PRO A 86 -10.11 7.89 -13.54
C PRO A 86 -10.85 8.80 -12.55
N ARG A 87 -10.19 9.22 -11.47
CA ARG A 87 -10.79 10.11 -10.45
C ARG A 87 -11.04 11.53 -10.95
N THR A 88 -10.41 11.92 -12.06
CA THR A 88 -10.23 13.34 -12.42
C THR A 88 -10.68 13.67 -13.83
N LEU A 89 -10.93 12.68 -14.70
CA LEU A 89 -11.30 12.93 -16.09
C LEU A 89 -12.81 12.75 -16.29
N PRO A 90 -13.53 13.79 -16.76
CA PRO A 90 -14.90 13.64 -17.25
C PRO A 90 -14.96 12.62 -18.39
N ALA A 91 -16.09 11.92 -18.53
CA ALA A 91 -16.28 10.90 -19.56
C ALA A 91 -15.99 11.44 -20.98
N GLU A 92 -16.42 12.67 -21.27
CA GLU A 92 -16.18 13.33 -22.56
C GLU A 92 -14.69 13.47 -22.90
N VAL A 93 -13.84 13.75 -21.90
CA VAL A 93 -12.40 13.85 -22.11
C VAL A 93 -11.80 12.48 -22.41
N ILE A 94 -12.32 11.42 -21.78
CA ILE A 94 -11.87 10.04 -22.04
C ILE A 94 -12.19 9.65 -23.48
N GLU A 95 -13.39 9.94 -23.97
CA GLU A 95 -13.81 9.66 -25.35
C GLU A 95 -12.92 10.37 -26.37
N VAL A 96 -12.60 11.65 -26.14
CA VAL A 96 -11.71 12.42 -27.03
C VAL A 96 -10.30 11.83 -27.05
N LEU A 97 -9.75 11.46 -25.90
CA LEU A 97 -8.42 10.84 -25.81
C LEU A 97 -8.40 9.48 -26.53
N LEU A 98 -9.46 8.67 -26.37
CA LEU A 98 -9.59 7.38 -27.05
C LEU A 98 -9.68 7.56 -28.57
N ALA A 99 -10.59 8.40 -29.04
CA ALA A 99 -10.76 8.67 -30.47
C ALA A 99 -9.46 9.19 -31.12
N THR A 100 -8.75 10.08 -30.41
CA THR A 100 -7.46 10.63 -30.88
C THR A 100 -6.39 9.54 -31.00
N LYS A 101 -6.31 8.65 -30.00
CA LYS A 101 -5.36 7.53 -30.01
C LYS A 101 -5.70 6.47 -31.07
N GLU A 102 -6.97 6.18 -31.27
CA GLU A 102 -7.44 5.23 -32.30
C GLU A 102 -7.22 5.76 -33.71
N ALA A 103 -7.49 7.04 -33.95
CA ALA A 103 -7.25 7.68 -35.24
C ALA A 103 -5.74 7.76 -35.57
N ASN A 104 -4.88 7.91 -34.56
CA ASN A 104 -3.43 8.01 -34.74
C ASN A 104 -2.67 7.05 -33.80
N PRO A 105 -2.64 5.73 -34.11
CA PRO A 105 -2.08 4.72 -33.21
C PRO A 105 -0.60 4.93 -32.86
N LYS A 106 0.16 5.63 -33.72
CA LYS A 106 1.58 5.93 -33.53
C LYS A 106 1.86 7.04 -32.52
N LEU A 107 0.87 7.85 -32.12
CA LEU A 107 1.07 8.90 -31.12
C LEU A 107 1.49 8.29 -29.78
N SER A 108 2.48 8.88 -29.11
CA SER A 108 2.81 8.50 -27.74
C SER A 108 1.73 9.00 -26.78
N VAL A 109 1.68 8.46 -25.56
CA VAL A 109 0.69 8.88 -24.54
C VAL A 109 0.79 10.37 -24.20
N GLN A 110 1.96 11.00 -24.39
CA GLN A 110 2.15 12.43 -24.15
C GLN A 110 1.59 13.32 -25.28
N LEU A 111 1.34 12.74 -26.46
CA LEU A 111 0.90 13.44 -27.66
C LEU A 111 -0.60 13.23 -27.95
N VAL A 112 -1.29 12.51 -27.07
CA VAL A 112 -2.75 12.35 -27.03
C VAL A 112 -3.27 13.22 -25.90
#